data_AF-A0A1Y1ZHC5-F1
#
_entry.id   AF-A0A1Y1ZHC5-F1
#
_cell.length_a   1.000
_cell.length_b   1.000
_cell.length_c   1.000
_cell.angle_alpha   90.00
_cell.angle_beta   90.00
_cell.angle_gamma   90.00
#
_symmetry.space_group_name_H-M   'P 1'
#
loop_
_entity.id
_entity.type
_entity.pdbx_description
1 polymer ?
#
loop_
_entity_poly.entity_id
_entity_poly.type
_entity_poly.pdbx_seq_one_letter_code
_entity_poly.pdbx_strand_id
1 'polypeptide(L)'
;ATNLPLNQLSSENFPLPTLSLKIRKLSTALPDQCPYFMIRGLKPQWFSKYKNVVIFTGIASHVATKRALAPGDPNVIRADHVTNIPIPSEEKNTTYRGPANRTIALPFHTDYGSILSLYVLSRPASGGAFHLADIHDITSQIARTRPDILDTLREPYILVNPKEEGGFDERPLLFTQPSGRLAIHASRSRIFGTASRPRPDCLPPLTSKQREAVDALHAAAQEVSQRFDFRSGDMMFCNNLRLMHAREAFVDGDEDENTTKRYLLRLILHDDRQESKWEVPPELSKTWKELYDHDNEAEVFTIHPELFSFKAGH
;
A
#
# COMPACT_ATOMS: atom_id res chain seq x y z
N ALA A 1 -8.90 -25.01 14.80
CA ALA A 1 -8.29 -25.19 16.12
C ALA A 1 -8.73 -24.12 17.11
N THR A 2 -8.93 -22.85 16.73
CA THR A 2 -9.41 -21.80 17.65
C THR A 2 -10.88 -21.38 17.44
N ASN A 3 -11.49 -21.68 16.28
CA ASN A 3 -12.85 -21.24 15.89
C ASN A 3 -13.11 -19.73 15.99
N LEU A 4 -12.05 -18.92 16.11
CA LEU A 4 -12.16 -17.47 16.18
C LEU A 4 -12.38 -16.89 14.77
N PRO A 5 -13.16 -15.79 14.66
CA PRO A 5 -13.30 -15.05 13.42
C PRO A 5 -11.97 -14.40 13.00
N LEU A 6 -11.83 -14.06 11.71
CA LEU A 6 -10.58 -13.53 11.13
C LEU A 6 -10.15 -12.20 11.77
N ASN A 7 -11.10 -11.38 12.19
CA ASN A 7 -10.82 -10.10 12.85
C ASN A 7 -10.23 -10.25 14.26
N GLN A 8 -10.40 -11.41 14.89
CA GLN A 8 -9.74 -11.70 16.15
C GLN A 8 -8.31 -12.22 15.96
N LEU A 9 -7.82 -12.45 14.73
CA LEU A 9 -6.43 -12.90 14.53
C LEU A 9 -5.42 -11.89 15.11
N SER A 10 -4.67 -12.35 16.10
CA SER A 10 -3.64 -11.64 16.84
C SER A 10 -2.35 -12.48 16.90
N SER A 11 -1.26 -11.90 17.42
CA SER A 11 -0.02 -12.65 17.61
C SER A 11 -0.12 -13.74 18.68
N GLU A 12 -1.10 -13.64 19.59
CA GLU A 12 -1.32 -14.61 20.67
C GLU A 12 -2.06 -15.85 20.18
N ASN A 13 -3.07 -15.68 19.32
CA ASN A 13 -3.85 -16.79 18.79
C ASN A 13 -3.33 -17.35 17.45
N PHE A 14 -2.29 -16.73 16.89
CA PHE A 14 -1.48 -17.24 15.78
C PHE A 14 -0.01 -17.39 16.20
N PRO A 15 0.31 -18.31 17.13
CA PRO A 15 1.66 -18.41 17.66
C PRO A 15 2.66 -18.86 16.58
N LEU A 16 3.79 -18.15 16.50
CA LEU A 16 4.92 -18.49 15.64
C LEU A 16 6.17 -18.75 16.50
N PRO A 17 6.35 -19.96 17.06
CA PRO A 17 7.27 -20.20 18.18
C PRO A 17 8.72 -19.74 17.93
N THR A 18 9.22 -19.90 16.70
CA THR A 18 10.59 -19.56 16.34
C THR A 18 10.71 -18.34 15.43
N LEU A 19 9.63 -17.99 14.73
CA LEU A 19 9.63 -16.93 13.72
C LEU A 19 9.17 -15.57 14.27
N SER A 20 8.31 -15.56 15.31
CA SER A 20 7.79 -14.32 15.90
C SER A 20 8.91 -13.38 16.31
N LEU A 21 9.91 -13.86 17.06
CA LEU A 21 11.05 -13.05 17.53
C LEU A 21 11.83 -12.38 16.39
N LYS A 22 12.01 -13.09 15.26
CA LYS A 22 12.69 -12.53 14.08
C LYS A 22 11.84 -11.43 13.42
N ILE A 23 10.54 -11.69 13.27
CA ILE A 23 9.60 -10.70 12.71
C ILE A 23 9.52 -9.47 13.63
N ARG A 24 9.46 -9.67 14.95
CA ARG A 24 9.42 -8.60 15.94
C ARG A 24 10.64 -7.69 15.84
N LYS A 25 11.84 -8.28 15.76
CA LYS A 25 13.09 -7.52 15.58
C LYS A 25 13.10 -6.69 14.29
N LEU A 26 12.59 -7.24 13.19
CA LEU A 26 12.51 -6.52 11.91
C LEU A 26 11.44 -5.42 11.95
N SER A 27 10.30 -5.69 12.58
CA SER A 27 9.21 -4.72 12.73
C SER A 27 9.63 -3.51 13.57
N THR A 28 10.34 -3.71 14.69
CA THR A 28 10.81 -2.59 15.53
C THR A 28 11.87 -1.74 14.82
N ALA A 29 12.59 -2.30 13.84
CA ALA A 29 13.55 -1.58 13.00
C ALA A 29 12.91 -0.87 11.81
N LEU A 30 11.64 -1.17 11.48
CA LEU A 30 10.94 -0.66 10.31
C LEU A 30 10.74 0.88 10.28
N PRO A 31 10.46 1.55 11.42
CA PRO A 31 10.27 3.00 11.44
C PRO A 31 11.53 3.81 11.09
N ASP A 32 12.73 3.33 11.45
CA ASP A 32 13.95 4.16 11.44
C ASP A 32 15.18 3.52 10.77
N GLN A 33 15.40 2.21 10.92
CA GLN A 33 16.65 1.57 10.49
C GLN A 33 16.51 0.85 9.15
N CYS A 34 15.49 0.01 9.00
CA CYS A 34 15.32 -0.87 7.85
C CYS A 34 13.94 -0.64 7.25
N PRO A 35 13.79 0.20 6.22
CA PRO A 35 12.49 0.71 5.79
C PRO A 35 11.62 -0.35 5.10
N TYR A 36 12.14 -1.56 4.85
CA TYR A 36 11.35 -2.70 4.40
C TYR A 36 12.00 -4.02 4.83
N PHE A 37 11.21 -5.08 4.86
CA PHE A 37 11.72 -6.45 4.90
C PHE A 37 10.79 -7.41 4.15
N MET A 38 11.31 -8.58 3.81
CA MET A 38 10.57 -9.62 3.09
C MET A 38 10.65 -10.96 3.82
N ILE A 39 9.54 -11.69 3.83
CA ILE A 39 9.47 -13.09 4.23
C ILE A 39 9.25 -13.89 2.96
N ARG A 40 10.11 -14.90 2.72
CA ARG A 40 10.09 -15.73 1.52
C ARG A 40 10.07 -17.20 1.89
N GLY A 41 9.42 -18.02 1.04
CA GLY A 41 9.41 -19.48 1.15
C GLY A 41 8.03 -20.10 1.36
N LEU A 42 6.98 -19.28 1.51
CA LEU A 42 5.61 -19.79 1.48
C LEU A 42 5.26 -20.29 0.08
N LYS A 43 4.33 -21.23 0.03
CA LYS A 43 3.81 -21.81 -1.21
C LYS A 43 2.30 -21.61 -1.23
N PRO A 44 1.79 -20.47 -1.73
CA PRO A 44 0.38 -20.11 -1.68
C PRO A 44 -0.54 -21.19 -2.27
N GLN A 45 -0.07 -21.91 -3.29
CA GLN A 45 -0.77 -22.99 -3.96
C GLN A 45 -1.07 -24.21 -3.07
N TRP A 46 -0.41 -24.33 -1.91
CA TRP A 46 -0.68 -25.40 -0.93
C TRP A 46 -1.86 -25.07 -0.01
N PHE A 47 -2.40 -23.85 -0.11
CA PHE A 47 -3.41 -23.33 0.79
C PHE A 47 -4.64 -22.88 0.01
N SER A 48 -5.82 -23.07 0.60
CA SER A 48 -7.05 -22.47 0.06
C SER A 48 -6.99 -20.94 0.15
N LYS A 49 -7.87 -20.23 -0.57
CA LYS A 49 -8.03 -18.75 -0.50
C LYS A 49 -8.13 -18.29 0.96
N TYR A 50 -9.01 -18.95 1.72
CA TYR A 50 -9.20 -18.69 3.14
C TYR A 50 -7.93 -18.91 3.96
N LYS A 51 -7.23 -20.05 3.76
CA LYS A 51 -5.98 -20.32 4.49
C LYS A 51 -4.88 -19.31 4.14
N ASN A 52 -4.78 -18.85 2.89
CA ASN A 52 -3.84 -17.79 2.51
C ASN A 52 -4.14 -16.47 3.23
N VAL A 53 -5.41 -16.10 3.36
CA VAL A 53 -5.83 -14.93 4.15
C VAL A 53 -5.47 -15.12 5.63
N VAL A 54 -5.79 -16.26 6.23
CA VAL A 54 -5.41 -16.57 7.63
C VAL A 54 -3.90 -16.48 7.85
N ILE A 55 -3.10 -17.08 6.96
CA ILE A 55 -1.63 -17.08 7.08
C ILE A 55 -1.08 -15.65 6.97
N PHE A 56 -1.56 -14.86 6.01
CA PHE A 56 -1.09 -13.49 5.84
C PHE A 56 -1.47 -12.61 7.03
N THR A 57 -2.73 -12.63 7.45
CA THR A 57 -3.20 -11.87 8.61
C THR A 57 -2.51 -12.30 9.90
N GLY A 58 -2.33 -13.60 10.10
CA GLY A 58 -1.65 -14.17 11.26
C GLY A 58 -0.16 -13.82 11.32
N ILE A 59 0.54 -13.77 10.18
CA ILE A 59 1.93 -13.29 10.14
C ILE A 59 1.99 -11.78 10.35
N ALA A 60 1.07 -11.03 9.72
CA ALA A 60 0.99 -9.57 9.84
C ALA A 60 0.71 -9.10 11.28
N SER A 61 -0.01 -9.88 12.09
CA SER A 61 -0.26 -9.58 13.51
C SER A 61 1.01 -9.62 14.39
N HIS A 62 2.06 -10.33 13.95
CA HIS A 62 3.37 -10.23 14.58
C HIS A 62 4.10 -8.96 14.14
N VAL A 63 3.83 -8.44 12.94
CA VAL A 63 4.42 -7.19 12.46
C VAL A 63 3.82 -6.00 13.19
N ALA A 64 2.50 -5.88 13.25
CA ALA A 64 1.80 -4.73 13.80
C ALA A 64 0.55 -5.13 14.58
N THR A 65 0.09 -4.25 15.47
CA THR A 65 -1.10 -4.50 16.32
C THR A 65 -2.41 -4.12 15.68
N LYS A 66 -2.41 -3.17 14.74
CA LYS A 66 -3.62 -2.63 14.10
C LYS A 66 -3.62 -2.81 12.60
N ARG A 67 -4.82 -3.00 12.03
CA ARG A 67 -5.09 -3.01 10.58
C ARG A 67 -5.93 -1.80 10.24
N ALA A 68 -5.66 -1.16 9.10
CA ALA A 68 -6.41 0.03 8.71
C ALA A 68 -7.76 -0.34 8.09
N LEU A 69 -8.81 0.40 8.46
CA LEU A 69 -10.00 0.53 7.62
C LEU A 69 -9.72 1.58 6.56
N ALA A 70 -10.32 1.45 5.37
CA ALA A 70 -10.40 2.60 4.49
C ALA A 70 -11.65 3.40 4.87
N PRO A 71 -11.65 4.75 4.75
CA PRO A 71 -12.82 5.55 5.16
C PRO A 71 -14.12 5.05 4.50
N GLY A 72 -15.13 4.68 5.30
CA GLY A 72 -16.42 4.15 4.81
C GLY A 72 -16.38 2.74 4.21
N ASP A 73 -15.29 1.99 4.38
CA ASP A 73 -15.16 0.62 3.90
C ASP A 73 -14.49 -0.25 4.98
N PRO A 74 -15.29 -1.09 5.66
CA PRO A 74 -14.82 -1.85 6.82
C PRO A 74 -13.88 -3.01 6.43
N ASN A 75 -13.70 -3.29 5.13
CA ASN A 75 -12.85 -4.39 4.73
C ASN A 75 -11.37 -4.00 4.87
N VAL A 76 -10.66 -4.74 5.74
CA VAL A 76 -9.23 -4.49 6.06
C VAL A 76 -8.29 -5.17 5.08
N ILE A 77 -8.73 -6.26 4.42
CA ILE A 77 -7.91 -7.01 3.48
C ILE A 77 -8.31 -6.72 2.04
N ARG A 78 -7.37 -6.19 1.27
CA ARG A 78 -7.59 -5.89 -0.15
C ARG A 78 -7.01 -7.00 -1.01
N ALA A 79 -7.82 -7.56 -1.89
CA ALA A 79 -7.33 -8.32 -3.02
C ALA A 79 -6.98 -7.33 -4.13
N ASP A 80 -5.68 -7.08 -4.31
CA ASP A 80 -5.21 -6.31 -5.45
C ASP A 80 -5.05 -7.27 -6.64
N HIS A 81 -5.48 -6.80 -7.81
CA HIS A 81 -5.63 -7.56 -9.05
C HIS A 81 -6.91 -8.40 -9.21
N VAL A 82 -8.03 -7.92 -8.68
CA VAL A 82 -9.35 -8.43 -9.07
C VAL A 82 -9.75 -7.77 -10.40
N THR A 83 -9.45 -8.44 -11.52
CA THR A 83 -9.66 -7.92 -12.88
C THR A 83 -11.01 -8.26 -13.50
N ASN A 84 -11.83 -9.10 -12.86
CA ASN A 84 -13.16 -9.47 -13.34
C ASN A 84 -14.29 -8.83 -12.53
N ILE A 85 -14.10 -7.61 -11.99
CA ILE A 85 -15.27 -6.76 -11.69
C ILE A 85 -15.96 -6.51 -13.04
N PRO A 86 -17.16 -7.07 -13.32
CA PRO A 86 -17.79 -6.93 -14.62
C PRO A 86 -17.91 -5.44 -14.94
N ILE A 87 -17.57 -5.05 -16.17
CA ILE A 87 -18.04 -3.80 -16.72
C ILE A 87 -19.49 -4.13 -17.13
N PRO A 88 -20.53 -3.62 -16.45
CA PRO A 88 -21.84 -3.69 -17.04
C PRO A 88 -21.76 -2.82 -18.30
N SER A 89 -21.76 -3.45 -19.46
CA SER A 89 -22.11 -2.76 -20.68
C SER A 89 -23.51 -2.18 -20.46
N GLU A 90 -23.63 -0.86 -20.61
CA GLU A 90 -24.85 -0.06 -20.78
C GLU A 90 -25.39 0.82 -19.63
N GLU A 91 -24.78 0.89 -18.44
CA GLU A 91 -25.22 1.88 -17.44
C GLU A 91 -24.09 2.81 -16.96
N LYS A 92 -24.39 4.11 -16.94
CA LYS A 92 -23.51 5.26 -16.59
C LYS A 92 -23.04 5.29 -15.12
N ASN A 93 -22.85 4.13 -14.48
CA ASN A 93 -22.24 4.00 -13.18
C ASN A 93 -20.95 3.19 -13.31
N THR A 94 -19.87 3.88 -13.66
CA THR A 94 -18.53 3.29 -13.71
C THR A 94 -18.13 2.82 -12.31
N THR A 95 -18.23 1.53 -12.01
CA THR A 95 -17.65 0.96 -10.79
C THR A 95 -16.14 1.14 -10.88
N TYR A 96 -15.62 2.12 -10.13
CA TYR A 96 -14.22 2.53 -10.22
C TYR A 96 -13.28 1.38 -9.86
N ARG A 97 -12.51 0.91 -10.85
CA ARG A 97 -11.34 0.07 -10.57
C ARG A 97 -10.24 0.94 -10.01
N GLY A 98 -9.89 0.70 -8.75
CA GLY A 98 -8.70 1.27 -8.12
C GLY A 98 -7.46 1.03 -8.99
N PRO A 99 -6.46 1.94 -9.00
CA PRO A 99 -5.31 1.83 -9.88
C PRO A 99 -4.50 0.53 -9.71
N ALA A 100 -4.56 -0.08 -8.51
CA ALA A 100 -3.95 -1.37 -8.19
C ALA A 100 -4.57 -2.56 -8.96
N ASN A 101 -5.77 -2.41 -9.51
CA ASN A 101 -6.53 -3.46 -10.24
C ASN A 101 -6.50 -3.27 -11.77
N ARG A 102 -5.52 -2.54 -12.28
CA ARG A 102 -5.31 -2.28 -13.71
C ARG A 102 -3.96 -2.86 -14.16
N THR A 103 -3.82 -3.23 -15.43
CA THR A 103 -2.58 -3.80 -16.01
C THR A 103 -1.53 -2.73 -16.34
N ILE A 104 -1.94 -1.47 -16.53
CA ILE A 104 -1.06 -0.32 -16.81
C ILE A 104 -0.07 -0.05 -15.67
N ALA A 105 1.03 0.67 -15.95
CA ALA A 105 2.00 1.06 -14.92
C ALA A 105 1.34 1.95 -13.85
N LEU A 106 1.81 1.79 -12.61
CA LEU A 106 1.42 2.63 -11.48
C LEU A 106 2.64 3.47 -11.06
N PRO A 107 2.61 4.80 -11.24
CA PRO A 107 3.75 5.66 -10.92
C PRO A 107 4.06 5.69 -9.43
N PHE A 108 5.25 6.18 -9.06
CA PHE A 108 5.64 6.38 -7.67
C PHE A 108 4.59 7.16 -6.88
N HIS A 109 4.14 6.55 -5.79
CA HIS A 109 3.16 7.09 -4.85
C HIS A 109 3.37 6.47 -3.48
N THR A 110 2.62 6.99 -2.50
CA THR A 110 2.38 6.35 -1.21
C THR A 110 0.90 6.07 -1.06
N ASP A 111 0.57 5.02 -0.32
CA ASP A 111 -0.79 4.77 0.13
C ASP A 111 -1.07 5.55 1.42
N TYR A 112 -2.31 5.48 1.92
CA TYR A 112 -2.59 5.84 3.30
C TYR A 112 -2.11 4.77 4.27
N GLY A 113 -1.71 5.17 5.47
CA GLY A 113 -1.30 4.30 6.57
C GLY A 113 0.21 4.09 6.68
N SER A 114 0.63 3.43 7.77
CA SER A 114 2.03 3.43 8.21
C SER A 114 2.87 2.35 7.55
N ILE A 115 2.36 1.12 7.55
CA ILE A 115 3.03 -0.05 6.99
C ILE A 115 2.20 -0.55 5.83
N LEU A 116 2.76 -0.51 4.63
CA LEU A 116 2.22 -1.22 3.48
C LEU A 116 2.70 -2.66 3.55
N SER A 117 1.77 -3.61 3.47
CA SER A 117 2.11 -5.02 3.47
C SER A 117 1.43 -5.76 2.33
N LEU A 118 2.22 -6.56 1.61
CA LEU A 118 1.83 -7.26 0.39
C LEU A 118 2.14 -8.74 0.51
N TYR A 119 1.22 -9.61 0.08
CA TYR A 119 1.44 -11.04 -0.06
C TYR A 119 1.14 -11.50 -1.48
N VAL A 120 2.17 -11.99 -2.17
CA VAL A 120 2.09 -12.40 -3.57
C VAL A 120 1.62 -13.84 -3.68
N LEU A 121 0.36 -14.03 -4.07
CA LEU A 121 -0.22 -15.36 -4.29
C LEU A 121 0.20 -15.91 -5.65
N SER A 122 0.15 -15.08 -6.68
CA SER A 122 0.52 -15.44 -8.05
C SER A 122 1.05 -14.21 -8.79
N ARG A 123 1.84 -14.46 -9.83
CA ARG A 123 2.51 -13.43 -10.64
C ARG A 123 1.82 -13.30 -12.00
N PRO A 124 1.89 -12.13 -12.64
CA PRO A 124 1.50 -12.01 -14.04
C PRO A 124 2.42 -12.87 -14.92
N ALA A 125 2.00 -13.12 -16.17
CA ALA A 125 2.81 -13.85 -17.14
C ALA A 125 4.11 -13.08 -17.48
N SER A 126 4.05 -11.75 -17.55
CA SER A 126 5.24 -10.91 -17.72
C SER A 126 5.06 -9.51 -17.13
N GLY A 127 6.17 -8.83 -16.83
CA GLY A 127 6.19 -7.47 -16.27
C GLY A 127 5.77 -7.40 -14.79
N GLY A 128 5.37 -6.21 -14.35
CA GLY A 128 4.78 -6.02 -13.01
C GLY A 128 5.78 -5.94 -11.88
N ALA A 129 7.05 -5.68 -12.20
CA ALA A 129 8.08 -5.46 -11.20
C ALA A 129 7.70 -4.29 -10.28
N PHE A 130 8.03 -4.46 -9.01
CA PHE A 130 7.73 -3.49 -7.97
C PHE A 130 8.98 -2.67 -7.70
N HIS A 131 8.81 -1.39 -7.42
CA HIS A 131 9.93 -0.48 -7.16
C HIS A 131 9.73 0.23 -5.85
N LEU A 132 10.81 0.41 -5.09
CA LEU A 132 10.86 1.20 -3.87
C LEU A 132 11.90 2.30 -4.01
N ALA A 133 11.56 3.51 -3.59
CA ALA A 133 12.46 4.65 -3.55
C ALA A 133 12.41 5.30 -2.16
N ASP A 134 13.56 5.43 -1.50
CA ASP A 134 13.68 6.00 -0.16
C ASP A 134 13.66 7.53 -0.22
N ILE A 135 12.85 8.17 0.63
CA ILE A 135 12.77 9.62 0.69
C ILE A 135 14.12 10.27 1.00
N HIS A 136 15.00 9.61 1.73
CA HIS A 136 16.36 10.12 1.98
C HIS A 136 17.18 10.21 0.69
N ASP A 137 17.11 9.21 -0.17
CA ASP A 137 17.82 9.18 -1.45
C ASP A 137 17.18 10.17 -2.44
N ILE A 138 15.84 10.21 -2.49
CA ILE A 138 15.08 11.14 -3.31
C ILE A 138 15.44 12.59 -2.96
N THR A 139 15.37 12.94 -1.67
CA THR A 139 15.66 14.31 -1.23
C THR A 139 17.12 14.68 -1.40
N SER A 140 18.04 13.75 -1.17
CA SER A 140 19.46 13.94 -1.47
C SER A 140 19.71 14.21 -2.95
N GLN A 141 19.02 13.49 -3.83
CA GLN A 141 19.14 13.68 -5.27
C GLN A 141 18.60 15.06 -5.71
N ILE A 142 17.43 15.47 -5.20
CA ILE A 142 16.84 16.77 -5.49
C ILE A 142 17.70 17.91 -4.94
N ALA A 143 18.19 17.79 -3.69
CA ALA A 143 18.93 18.84 -3.01
C ALA A 143 20.26 19.21 -3.70
N ARG A 144 20.85 18.29 -4.46
CA ARG A 144 22.11 18.52 -5.19
C ARG A 144 21.99 19.60 -6.27
N THR A 145 20.82 19.71 -6.89
CA THR A 145 20.63 20.57 -8.08
C THR A 145 19.54 21.61 -7.88
N ARG A 146 18.49 21.28 -7.12
CA ARG A 146 17.27 22.09 -6.96
C ARG A 146 16.70 22.00 -5.53
N PRO A 147 17.42 22.47 -4.50
CA PRO A 147 16.93 22.42 -3.11
C PRO A 147 15.62 23.20 -2.90
N ASP A 148 15.34 24.21 -3.72
CA ASP A 148 14.08 24.97 -3.73
C ASP A 148 12.83 24.11 -3.99
N ILE A 149 13.00 22.97 -4.66
CA ILE A 149 11.91 21.99 -4.86
C ILE A 149 11.50 21.36 -3.53
N LEU A 150 12.44 21.13 -2.60
CA LEU A 150 12.12 20.55 -1.30
C LEU A 150 11.26 21.49 -0.46
N ASP A 151 11.49 22.81 -0.57
CA ASP A 151 10.66 23.81 0.09
C ASP A 151 9.26 23.82 -0.51
N THR A 152 9.17 23.75 -1.85
CA THR A 152 7.88 23.65 -2.54
C THR A 152 7.10 22.38 -2.14
N LEU A 153 7.77 21.24 -1.97
CA LEU A 153 7.14 19.99 -1.52
C LEU A 153 6.62 20.04 -0.07
N ARG A 154 7.12 20.98 0.74
CA ARG A 154 6.66 21.25 2.11
C ARG A 154 5.49 22.24 2.16
N GLU A 155 5.19 22.94 1.07
CA GLU A 155 4.00 23.79 0.98
C GLU A 155 2.73 22.94 0.93
N PRO A 156 1.56 23.46 1.34
CA PRO A 156 0.30 22.74 1.22
C PRO A 156 -0.10 22.47 -0.24
N TYR A 157 -0.54 21.24 -0.51
CA TYR A 157 -1.18 20.81 -1.75
C TYR A 157 -2.62 20.43 -1.48
N ILE A 158 -3.53 20.77 -2.39
CA ILE A 158 -4.92 20.30 -2.36
C ILE A 158 -4.99 18.96 -3.08
N LEU A 159 -5.22 17.88 -2.35
CA LEU A 159 -5.41 16.52 -2.86
C LEU A 159 -6.91 16.22 -2.94
N VAL A 160 -7.36 15.71 -4.09
CA VAL A 160 -8.74 15.28 -4.29
C VAL A 160 -9.04 14.09 -3.38
N ASN A 161 -10.13 14.15 -2.64
CA ASN A 161 -10.69 13.01 -1.93
C ASN A 161 -11.54 12.20 -2.92
N PRO A 162 -11.11 10.99 -3.32
CA PRO A 162 -11.83 10.22 -4.32
C PRO A 162 -13.14 9.59 -3.82
N LYS A 163 -13.48 9.75 -2.53
CA LYS A 163 -14.66 9.13 -1.90
C LYS A 163 -15.81 10.10 -1.65
N GLU A 164 -15.54 11.40 -1.67
CA GLU A 164 -16.51 12.45 -1.40
C GLU A 164 -16.50 13.39 -2.60
N GLU A 165 -17.66 13.58 -3.23
CA GLU A 165 -17.79 14.50 -4.35
C GLU A 165 -17.49 15.93 -3.89
N GLY A 166 -16.46 16.55 -4.49
CA GLY A 166 -15.96 17.85 -4.05
C GLY A 166 -15.10 17.82 -2.78
N GLY A 167 -14.91 16.66 -2.15
CA GLY A 167 -14.05 16.51 -0.99
C GLY A 167 -12.57 16.67 -1.35
N PHE A 168 -11.80 17.29 -0.46
CA PHE A 168 -10.35 17.42 -0.60
C PHE A 168 -9.65 17.42 0.75
N ASP A 169 -8.37 17.08 0.75
CA ASP A 169 -7.46 17.29 1.88
C ASP A 169 -6.33 18.24 1.47
N GLU A 170 -6.00 19.21 2.33
CA GLU A 170 -4.92 20.16 2.10
C GLU A 170 -3.77 19.89 3.07
N ARG A 171 -2.59 19.61 2.54
CA ARG A 171 -1.39 19.27 3.32
C ARG A 171 -0.12 19.23 2.47
N PRO A 172 1.07 19.27 3.09
CA PRO A 172 2.33 19.01 2.39
C PRO A 172 2.41 17.65 1.70
N LEU A 173 3.41 17.47 0.84
CA LEU A 173 3.80 16.16 0.32
C LEU A 173 5.00 15.59 1.07
N LEU A 174 5.96 16.46 1.42
CA LEU A 174 7.12 16.18 2.24
C LEU A 174 6.90 16.75 3.64
N PHE A 175 7.05 15.90 4.64
CA PHE A 175 6.77 16.19 6.05
C PHE A 175 8.04 16.06 6.89
N THR A 176 8.03 16.73 8.03
CA THR A 176 9.00 16.52 9.10
C THR A 176 8.28 15.92 10.30
N GLN A 177 8.66 14.72 10.70
CA GLN A 177 8.15 14.05 11.91
C GLN A 177 8.66 14.77 13.17
N PRO A 178 8.00 14.60 14.34
CA PRO A 178 8.44 15.22 15.60
C PRO A 178 9.92 14.97 15.97
N SER A 179 10.47 13.80 15.61
CA SER A 179 11.90 13.49 15.78
C SER A 179 12.86 14.19 14.80
N GLY A 180 12.35 14.98 13.86
CA GLY A 180 13.12 15.61 12.79
C GLY A 180 13.34 14.73 11.56
N ARG A 181 12.83 13.49 11.56
CA ARG A 181 12.88 12.57 10.42
C ARG A 181 11.97 13.05 9.28
N LEU A 182 12.34 12.72 8.05
CA LEU A 182 11.49 12.99 6.89
C LEU A 182 10.40 11.93 6.76
N ALA A 183 9.21 12.36 6.36
CA ALA A 183 8.16 11.49 5.87
C ALA A 183 7.60 12.01 4.55
N ILE A 184 7.09 11.11 3.72
CA ILE A 184 6.47 11.45 2.44
C ILE A 184 5.06 10.87 2.42
N HIS A 185 4.12 11.67 1.91
CA HIS A 185 2.84 11.13 1.49
C HIS A 185 2.36 11.84 0.22
N ALA A 186 2.66 11.24 -0.93
CA ALA A 186 2.41 11.83 -2.24
C ALA A 186 1.68 10.84 -3.17
N SER A 187 0.65 11.35 -3.86
CA SER A 187 -0.08 10.57 -4.85
C SER A 187 -0.46 11.45 -6.04
N ARG A 188 0.18 11.23 -7.19
CA ARG A 188 -0.08 12.00 -8.41
C ARG A 188 -1.54 11.96 -8.83
N SER A 189 -2.19 10.81 -8.69
CA SER A 189 -3.60 10.64 -9.06
C SER A 189 -4.56 11.47 -8.19
N ARG A 190 -4.19 11.77 -6.94
CA ARG A 190 -4.99 12.65 -6.07
C ARG A 190 -4.69 14.12 -6.29
N ILE A 191 -3.46 14.44 -6.69
CA ILE A 191 -3.06 15.82 -6.99
C ILE A 191 -3.66 16.27 -8.33
N PHE A 192 -3.49 15.47 -9.38
CA PHE A 192 -3.88 15.83 -10.75
C PHE A 192 -5.23 15.25 -11.19
N GLY A 193 -5.81 14.32 -10.41
CA GLY A 193 -6.91 13.50 -10.88
C GLY A 193 -6.45 12.40 -11.84
N THR A 194 -7.42 11.68 -12.39
CA THR A 194 -7.22 10.62 -13.39
C THR A 194 -8.25 10.80 -14.51
N ALA A 195 -8.06 10.16 -15.66
CA ALA A 195 -9.06 10.19 -16.73
C ALA A 195 -10.46 9.72 -16.27
N SER A 196 -10.52 8.72 -15.37
CA SER A 196 -11.77 8.22 -14.81
C SER A 196 -12.36 9.09 -13.69
N ARG A 197 -11.54 9.94 -13.06
CA ARG A 197 -11.91 10.80 -11.93
C ARG A 197 -11.08 12.08 -12.04
N PRO A 198 -11.47 13.00 -12.93
CA PRO A 198 -10.72 14.22 -13.16
C PRO A 198 -10.68 15.06 -11.87
N ARG A 199 -9.66 15.93 -11.76
CA ARG A 199 -9.63 16.91 -10.69
C ARG A 199 -10.81 17.86 -10.87
N PRO A 200 -11.64 18.11 -9.84
CA PRO A 200 -12.77 19.04 -9.95
C PRO A 200 -12.30 20.46 -10.28
N ASP A 201 -12.98 21.11 -11.23
CA ASP A 201 -12.67 22.48 -11.66
C ASP A 201 -12.89 23.54 -10.57
N CYS A 202 -13.67 23.20 -9.52
CA CYS A 202 -13.86 24.08 -8.36
C CYS A 202 -12.63 24.16 -7.44
N LEU A 203 -11.67 23.24 -7.58
CA LEU A 203 -10.44 23.29 -6.80
C LEU A 203 -9.42 24.21 -7.46
N PRO A 204 -8.65 25.00 -6.68
CA PRO A 204 -7.56 25.80 -7.23
C PRO A 204 -6.60 24.96 -8.10
N PRO A 205 -6.16 25.52 -9.25
CA PRO A 205 -5.16 24.86 -10.07
C PRO A 205 -3.83 24.83 -9.32
N LEU A 206 -3.01 23.81 -9.61
CA LEU A 206 -1.64 23.80 -9.12
C LEU A 206 -0.86 25.01 -9.66
N THR A 207 0.08 25.53 -8.88
CA THR A 207 1.05 26.50 -9.39
C THR A 207 2.04 25.81 -10.34
N SER A 208 2.78 26.58 -11.15
CA SER A 208 3.87 26.03 -11.97
C SER A 208 4.93 25.33 -11.11
N LYS A 209 5.30 25.95 -9.98
CA LYS A 209 6.25 25.39 -9.00
C LYS A 209 5.76 24.07 -8.42
N GLN A 210 4.50 24.00 -8.01
CA GLN A 210 3.92 22.77 -7.46
C GLN A 210 3.92 21.63 -8.48
N ARG A 211 3.61 21.91 -9.76
CA ARG A 211 3.70 20.91 -10.83
C ARG A 211 5.12 20.41 -11.03
N GLU A 212 6.06 21.34 -11.18
CA GLU A 212 7.48 21.04 -11.33
C GLU A 212 8.00 20.20 -10.16
N ALA A 213 7.63 20.55 -8.93
CA ALA A 213 8.05 19.82 -7.73
C ALA A 213 7.54 18.37 -7.71
N VAL A 214 6.29 18.13 -8.13
CA VAL A 214 5.74 16.77 -8.20
C VAL A 214 6.36 15.95 -9.34
N ASP A 215 6.75 16.61 -10.44
CA ASP A 215 7.48 15.97 -11.54
C ASP A 215 8.92 15.63 -11.13
N ALA A 216 9.64 16.55 -10.48
CA ALA A 216 10.97 16.31 -9.96
C ALA A 216 11.00 15.23 -8.87
N LEU A 217 10.00 15.21 -7.98
CA LEU A 217 9.83 14.13 -7.00
C LEU A 217 9.74 12.77 -7.68
N HIS A 218 8.93 12.67 -8.74
CA HIS A 218 8.75 11.42 -9.49
C HIS A 218 10.03 11.00 -10.25
N ALA A 219 10.70 11.95 -10.91
CA ALA A 219 11.93 11.70 -11.64
C ALA A 219 13.07 11.26 -10.71
N ALA A 220 13.24 11.94 -9.57
CA ALA A 220 14.22 11.56 -8.56
C ALA A 220 13.92 10.16 -7.98
N ALA A 221 12.65 9.85 -7.71
CA ALA A 221 12.24 8.52 -7.26
C ALA A 221 12.58 7.44 -8.30
N GLN A 222 12.35 7.69 -9.59
CA GLN A 222 12.74 6.76 -10.66
C GLN A 222 14.25 6.49 -10.67
N GLU A 223 15.06 7.54 -10.55
CA GLU A 223 16.53 7.45 -10.61
C GLU A 223 17.13 6.65 -9.45
N VAL A 224 16.62 6.84 -8.24
CA VAL A 224 17.16 6.19 -7.03
C VAL A 224 16.47 4.88 -6.67
N SER A 225 15.44 4.49 -7.41
CA SER A 225 14.63 3.32 -7.06
C SER A 225 15.37 2.00 -7.17
N GLN A 226 14.98 1.07 -6.32
CA GLN A 226 15.39 -0.33 -6.37
C GLN A 226 14.25 -1.18 -6.92
N ARG A 227 14.57 -2.02 -7.90
CA ARG A 227 13.65 -2.98 -8.52
C ARG A 227 13.55 -4.26 -7.70
N PHE A 228 12.32 -4.72 -7.46
CA PHE A 228 11.98 -5.95 -6.77
C PHE A 228 11.16 -6.87 -7.67
N ASP A 229 11.75 -8.00 -8.03
CA ASP A 229 11.07 -9.08 -8.72
C ASP A 229 10.54 -10.09 -7.69
N PHE A 230 9.26 -9.95 -7.33
CA PHE A 230 8.60 -10.86 -6.39
C PHE A 230 8.47 -12.28 -6.93
N ARG A 231 8.42 -13.23 -6.00
CA ARG A 231 8.07 -14.64 -6.21
C ARG A 231 6.70 -14.91 -5.60
N SER A 232 5.99 -15.89 -6.14
CA SER A 232 4.80 -16.43 -5.44
C SER A 232 5.23 -16.93 -4.06
N GLY A 233 4.51 -16.51 -3.02
CA GLY A 233 4.84 -16.77 -1.63
C GLY A 233 5.57 -15.64 -0.90
N ASP A 234 6.06 -14.63 -1.61
CA ASP A 234 6.74 -13.50 -0.97
C ASP A 234 5.73 -12.63 -0.21
N MET A 235 6.07 -12.28 1.03
CA MET A 235 5.41 -11.23 1.81
C MET A 235 6.37 -10.07 2.03
N MET A 236 5.98 -8.86 1.67
CA MET A 236 6.76 -7.64 1.93
C MET A 236 6.04 -6.75 2.92
N PHE A 237 6.81 -6.14 3.82
CA PHE A 237 6.36 -5.11 4.74
C PHE A 237 7.28 -3.91 4.57
N CYS A 238 6.72 -2.73 4.31
CA CYS A 238 7.50 -1.53 4.07
C CYS A 238 6.91 -0.32 4.80
N ASN A 239 7.80 0.57 5.22
CA ASN A 239 7.47 1.85 5.83
C ASN A 239 6.93 2.79 4.75
N ASN A 240 5.60 2.91 4.72
CA ASN A 240 4.87 3.67 3.70
C ASN A 240 4.93 5.19 3.94
N LEU A 241 5.47 5.63 5.08
CA LEU A 241 5.81 7.03 5.34
C LEU A 241 7.23 7.41 4.88
N ARG A 242 8.09 6.43 4.58
CA ARG A 242 9.48 6.66 4.14
C ARG A 242 9.72 6.28 2.69
N LEU A 243 9.03 5.26 2.19
CA LEU A 243 9.23 4.70 0.86
C LEU A 243 8.09 5.09 -0.07
N MET A 244 8.45 5.71 -1.19
CA MET A 244 7.56 5.75 -2.36
C MET A 244 7.66 4.42 -3.10
N HIS A 245 6.54 4.00 -3.69
CA HIS A 245 6.50 2.75 -4.43
C HIS A 245 5.79 2.87 -5.78
N ALA A 246 6.24 2.06 -6.73
CA ALA A 246 5.70 2.01 -8.08
C ALA A 246 5.59 0.56 -8.56
N ARG A 247 4.84 0.38 -9.64
CA ARG A 247 4.72 -0.91 -10.32
C ARG A 247 4.80 -0.72 -11.83
N GLU A 248 5.63 -1.51 -12.49
CA GLU A 248 5.67 -1.58 -13.95
C GLU A 248 4.34 -2.11 -14.52
N ALA A 249 4.04 -1.79 -15.78
CA ALA A 249 2.96 -2.46 -16.49
C ALA A 249 3.21 -3.98 -16.54
N PHE A 250 2.14 -4.76 -16.63
CA PHE A 250 2.25 -6.22 -16.76
C PHE A 250 1.18 -6.77 -17.70
N VAL A 251 1.40 -8.01 -18.10
CA VAL A 251 0.48 -8.81 -18.90
C VAL A 251 0.11 -10.05 -18.09
N ASP A 252 -1.19 -10.23 -17.84
CA ASP A 252 -1.71 -11.45 -17.24
C ASP A 252 -1.75 -12.58 -18.26
N GLY A 253 -1.64 -13.80 -17.76
CA GLY A 253 -1.90 -14.99 -18.55
C GLY A 253 -3.39 -15.36 -18.65
N ASP A 254 -3.69 -16.27 -19.56
CA ASP A 254 -4.91 -17.05 -19.62
C ASP A 254 -4.74 -18.42 -18.93
N GLU A 255 -5.73 -18.80 -18.12
CA GLU A 255 -5.74 -20.11 -17.45
C GLU A 255 -5.90 -21.24 -18.47
N ASP A 256 -6.65 -21.02 -19.56
CA ASP A 256 -6.83 -21.99 -20.64
C ASP A 256 -5.53 -22.23 -21.41
N GLU A 257 -4.61 -21.26 -21.37
CA GLU A 257 -3.28 -21.34 -21.98
C GLU A 257 -2.19 -21.75 -20.98
N ASN A 258 -2.55 -22.20 -19.76
CA ASN A 258 -1.62 -22.52 -18.67
C ASN A 258 -0.68 -21.37 -18.25
N THR A 259 -1.13 -20.12 -18.38
CA THR A 259 -0.34 -18.95 -17.98
C THR A 259 -0.97 -18.27 -16.75
N THR A 260 -0.16 -17.59 -15.94
CA THR A 260 -0.59 -17.14 -14.61
C THR A 260 -1.09 -15.69 -14.60
N LYS A 261 -2.16 -15.45 -13.83
CA LYS A 261 -2.65 -14.12 -13.50
C LYS A 261 -2.01 -13.61 -12.21
N ARG A 262 -1.82 -12.30 -12.10
CA ARG A 262 -1.32 -11.67 -10.87
C ARG A 262 -2.35 -11.80 -9.76
N TYR A 263 -1.96 -12.11 -8.53
CA TYR A 263 -2.88 -12.06 -7.38
C TYR A 263 -2.10 -11.64 -6.15
N LEU A 264 -2.50 -10.51 -5.54
CA LEU A 264 -1.90 -10.02 -4.30
C LEU A 264 -2.97 -9.79 -3.23
N LEU A 265 -2.61 -10.09 -1.99
CA LEU A 265 -3.32 -9.57 -0.83
C LEU A 265 -2.53 -8.39 -0.27
N ARG A 266 -3.25 -7.36 0.18
CA ARG A 266 -2.68 -6.18 0.82
C ARG A 266 -3.37 -5.93 2.14
N LEU A 267 -2.56 -5.62 3.14
CA LEU A 267 -2.97 -5.06 4.42
C LEU A 267 -2.21 -3.75 4.63
N ILE A 268 -2.88 -2.79 5.25
CA ILE A 268 -2.26 -1.56 5.74
C ILE A 268 -2.24 -1.66 7.27
N LEU A 269 -1.08 -1.50 7.88
CA LEU A 269 -0.90 -1.80 9.30
C LEU A 269 -0.34 -0.58 10.06
N HIS A 270 -0.54 -0.58 11.37
CA HIS A 270 0.12 0.32 12.31
C HIS A 270 0.46 -0.43 13.59
N ASP A 271 1.55 -0.03 14.23
CA ASP A 271 2.06 -0.71 15.41
C ASP A 271 2.13 0.24 16.60
N ASP A 272 1.22 0.05 17.56
CA ASP A 272 1.08 0.89 18.76
C ASP A 272 1.97 0.45 19.93
N ARG A 273 2.80 -0.57 19.72
CA ARG A 273 3.66 -1.13 20.77
C ARG A 273 4.76 -0.14 21.12
N GLN A 274 5.07 0.02 22.40
CA GLN A 274 6.00 1.04 22.90
C GLN A 274 7.41 0.92 22.30
N GLU A 275 7.85 -0.30 22.01
CA GLU A 275 9.12 -0.60 21.36
C GLU A 275 9.18 -0.17 19.89
N SER A 276 8.03 0.08 19.25
CA SER A 276 7.90 0.50 17.87
C SER A 276 7.69 2.01 17.79
N LYS A 277 8.74 2.74 17.44
CA LYS A 277 8.77 4.22 17.42
C LYS A 277 8.12 4.81 16.15
N TRP A 278 6.88 4.43 15.88
CA TRP A 278 6.10 5.03 14.80
C TRP A 278 5.71 6.46 15.16
N GLU A 279 6.03 7.38 14.27
CA GLU A 279 5.65 8.79 14.38
C GLU A 279 4.82 9.17 13.16
N VAL A 280 3.65 9.75 13.40
CA VAL A 280 2.78 10.26 12.34
C VAL A 280 2.96 11.78 12.28
N PRO A 281 3.24 12.38 11.12
CA PRO A 281 3.22 13.83 10.96
C PRO A 281 1.91 14.42 11.49
N PRO A 282 1.93 15.53 12.26
CA PRO A 282 0.72 16.13 12.83
C PRO A 282 -0.40 16.39 11.81
N GLU A 283 -0.02 16.77 10.59
CA GLU A 283 -0.92 17.04 9.46
C GLU A 283 -1.68 15.79 8.99
N LEU A 284 -1.15 14.60 9.25
CA LEU A 284 -1.77 13.31 8.91
C LEU A 284 -2.53 12.68 10.07
N SER A 285 -2.45 13.26 11.27
CA SER A 285 -2.99 12.68 12.51
C SER A 285 -4.48 12.37 12.45
N LYS A 286 -5.30 13.26 11.87
CA LYS A 286 -6.74 13.05 11.70
C LYS A 286 -7.02 11.81 10.85
N THR A 287 -6.39 11.73 9.68
CA THR A 287 -6.57 10.57 8.79
C THR A 287 -6.07 9.28 9.44
N TRP A 288 -4.94 9.31 10.14
CA TRP A 288 -4.45 8.11 10.84
C TRP A 288 -5.41 7.64 11.93
N LYS A 289 -6.05 8.55 12.68
CA LYS A 289 -7.11 8.18 13.62
C LYS A 289 -8.28 7.52 12.89
N GLU A 290 -8.76 8.11 11.80
CA GLU A 290 -9.85 7.52 11.00
C GLU A 290 -9.52 6.11 10.44
N LEU A 291 -8.23 5.81 10.20
CA LEU A 291 -7.79 4.51 9.71
C LEU A 291 -7.73 3.44 10.81
N TYR A 292 -7.37 3.82 12.05
CA TYR A 292 -6.92 2.87 13.09
C TYR A 292 -7.66 2.97 14.43
N ASP A 293 -8.55 3.95 14.61
CA ASP A 293 -9.35 4.15 15.83
C ASP A 293 -10.70 3.42 15.70
N HIS A 294 -10.62 2.09 15.67
CA HIS A 294 -11.76 1.19 15.61
C HIS A 294 -11.47 -0.11 16.36
N ASP A 295 -12.53 -0.76 16.82
CA ASP A 295 -12.44 -2.09 17.43
C ASP A 295 -12.29 -3.17 16.35
N ASN A 296 -11.66 -4.30 16.70
CA ASN A 296 -11.49 -5.44 15.78
C ASN A 296 -12.83 -5.94 15.22
N GLU A 297 -13.91 -5.83 16.00
CA GLU A 297 -15.28 -6.23 15.63
C GLU A 297 -15.80 -5.46 14.40
N ALA A 298 -15.30 -4.24 14.15
CA ALA A 298 -15.65 -3.45 12.98
C ALA A 298 -14.95 -3.95 11.69
N GLU A 299 -13.90 -4.77 11.82
CA GLU A 299 -13.11 -5.22 10.69
C GLU A 299 -13.79 -6.36 9.92
N VAL A 300 -13.91 -6.18 8.61
CA VAL A 300 -14.43 -7.18 7.68
C VAL A 300 -13.28 -7.78 6.88
N PHE A 301 -13.34 -9.09 6.65
CA PHE A 301 -12.39 -9.80 5.79
C PHE A 301 -13.12 -10.32 4.56
N THR A 302 -13.15 -9.53 3.49
CA THR A 302 -13.79 -9.92 2.24
C THR A 302 -12.83 -10.77 1.40
N ILE A 303 -13.06 -12.07 1.36
CA ILE A 303 -12.29 -12.99 0.52
C ILE A 303 -12.90 -13.00 -0.87
N HIS A 304 -12.21 -12.39 -1.83
CA HIS A 304 -12.74 -12.29 -3.19
C HIS A 304 -12.86 -13.69 -3.83
N PRO A 305 -13.99 -14.04 -4.46
CA PRO A 305 -14.20 -15.35 -5.08
C PRO A 305 -13.21 -15.63 -6.22
N GLU A 306 -12.62 -14.60 -6.83
CA GLU A 306 -11.64 -14.72 -7.90
C GLU A 306 -10.19 -14.76 -7.41
N LEU A 307 -9.95 -14.65 -6.10
CA LEU A 307 -8.61 -14.81 -5.55
C LEU A 307 -8.06 -16.18 -6.00
N PHE A 308 -6.80 -16.26 -6.40
CA PHE A 308 -6.16 -17.50 -6.82
C PHE A 308 -6.52 -18.71 -5.94
N SER A 309 -7.01 -19.79 -6.53
CA SER A 309 -7.06 -21.11 -5.88
C SER A 309 -6.46 -22.15 -6.80
N PHE A 310 -5.45 -22.85 -6.31
CA PHE A 310 -5.24 -24.22 -6.78
C PHE A 310 -6.34 -25.11 -6.16
N LYS A 311 -6.86 -26.06 -6.93
CA LYS A 311 -7.48 -27.25 -6.31
C LYS A 311 -6.36 -27.90 -5.51
N ALA A 312 -6.36 -27.70 -4.20
CA ALA A 312 -5.44 -28.44 -3.33
C ALA A 312 -5.73 -29.91 -3.59
N GLY A 313 -4.77 -30.61 -4.22
CA GLY A 313 -4.81 -32.07 -4.29
C GLY A 313 -4.91 -32.57 -2.85
N HIS A 314 -5.98 -33.33 -2.59
CA HIS A 314 -6.22 -33.97 -1.32
C HIS A 314 -5.02 -34.80 -0.86
#